data_AF-A0A8X8CV48-F1
#
_entry.id   AF-A0A8X8CV48-F1
#
_cell.length_a   1.000
_cell.length_b   1.000
_cell.length_c   1.000
_cell.angle_alpha   90.00
_cell.angle_beta   90.00
_cell.angle_gamma   90.00
#
_symmetry.space_group_name_H-M   'P 1'
#
loop_
_entity.id
_entity.type
_entity.pdbx_description
1 polymer ?
#
loop_
_entity_poly.entity_id
_entity_poly.type
_entity_poly.pdbx_seq_one_letter_code
_entity_poly.pdbx_strand_id
1 'polypeptide(L)'
;MAKPNPLKHPLLKYFISILLVSLSYILGIYTSSNNSTSPPLQEQKQPLNCHQLNFSLPVLDFESHHTLSLPQEPLRNLQFFNFCPPNFTNYCPCHDPSREADFTAERFFSRERHCPEPYEKPMCLVPRPAGYKRPFSWPKSRDYAWFKNLPFKELSEVKKTQNWVRLEGDLLVFPGGGTSFRKGVKGYVDEIKRFVPLKSGSIRTVLDVGCGVLSLQF
;
A
#
# COMPACT_ATOMS: atom_id res chain seq x y z
N MET A 1 -72.17 26.22 -0.78
CA MET A 1 -71.57 24.87 -0.59
C MET A 1 -70.11 24.95 -1.02
N ALA A 2 -69.16 24.93 -0.08
CA ALA A 2 -67.74 25.08 -0.38
C ALA A 2 -67.12 23.75 -0.84
N LYS A 3 -66.44 23.73 -1.99
CA LYS A 3 -65.74 22.56 -2.52
C LYS A 3 -64.63 22.12 -1.54
N PRO A 4 -64.53 20.83 -1.17
CA PRO A 4 -63.47 20.36 -0.30
C PRO A 4 -62.11 20.51 -0.99
N ASN A 5 -61.20 21.22 -0.33
CA ASN A 5 -59.86 21.50 -0.83
C ASN A 5 -58.97 20.24 -0.70
N PRO A 6 -58.52 19.62 -1.81
CA PRO A 6 -57.85 18.31 -1.79
C PRO A 6 -56.49 18.34 -1.07
N LEU A 7 -55.92 19.53 -0.83
CA LEU A 7 -54.63 19.75 -0.17
C LEU A 7 -54.62 19.56 1.36
N LYS A 8 -55.74 19.16 1.99
CA LYS A 8 -55.79 18.90 3.45
C LYS A 8 -55.45 17.46 3.83
N HIS A 9 -55.32 16.53 2.89
CA HIS A 9 -54.98 15.15 3.22
C HIS A 9 -53.47 14.96 3.44
N PRO A 10 -53.01 14.58 4.65
CA PRO A 10 -51.58 14.45 4.95
C PRO A 10 -50.89 13.37 4.09
N LEU A 11 -51.63 12.33 3.71
CA LEU A 11 -51.16 11.27 2.80
C LEU A 11 -50.88 11.78 1.39
N LEU A 12 -51.69 12.72 0.88
CA LEU A 12 -51.48 13.31 -0.45
C LEU A 12 -50.22 14.17 -0.47
N LYS A 13 -49.94 14.91 0.62
CA LYS A 13 -48.69 15.69 0.77
C LYS A 13 -47.46 14.78 0.83
N TYR A 14 -47.56 13.67 1.55
CA TYR A 14 -46.47 12.70 1.65
C TYR A 14 -46.19 12.06 0.29
N PHE A 15 -47.24 11.65 -0.43
CA PHE A 15 -47.12 11.11 -1.79
C PHE A 15 -46.48 12.10 -2.77
N ILE A 16 -46.88 13.37 -2.75
CA ILE A 16 -46.29 14.42 -3.59
C ILE A 16 -44.80 14.62 -3.22
N SER A 17 -44.44 14.59 -1.94
CA SER A 17 -43.03 14.75 -1.52
C SER A 17 -42.14 13.60 -1.99
N ILE A 18 -42.60 12.34 -1.89
CA ILE A 18 -41.87 11.17 -2.39
C ILE A 18 -41.71 11.26 -3.91
N LEU A 19 -42.76 11.66 -4.63
CA LEU A 19 -42.72 11.83 -6.08
C LEU A 19 -41.65 12.87 -6.47
N LEU A 20 -41.63 14.03 -5.80
CA LEU A 20 -40.64 15.09 -6.09
C LEU A 20 -39.20 14.66 -5.79
N VAL A 21 -38.97 13.90 -4.72
CA VAL A 21 -37.63 13.36 -4.38
C VAL A 21 -37.19 12.29 -5.38
N SER A 22 -38.10 11.43 -5.82
CA SER A 22 -37.78 10.43 -6.85
C SER A 22 -37.47 11.07 -8.20
N LEU A 23 -38.20 12.13 -8.57
CA LEU A 23 -37.99 12.86 -9.82
C LEU A 23 -36.64 13.58 -9.83
N SER A 24 -36.24 14.21 -8.72
CA SER A 24 -34.96 14.90 -8.61
C SER A 24 -33.78 13.92 -8.66
N TYR A 25 -33.94 12.71 -8.10
CA TYR A 25 -32.94 11.64 -8.21
C TYR A 25 -32.76 11.16 -9.65
N ILE A 26 -33.86 10.92 -10.38
CA ILE A 26 -33.82 10.48 -11.80
C ILE A 26 -33.23 11.59 -12.70
N LEU A 27 -33.61 12.86 -12.47
CA LEU A 27 -33.03 14.01 -13.19
C LEU A 27 -31.53 14.20 -12.90
N GLY A 28 -31.09 13.91 -11.67
CA GLY A 28 -29.67 13.93 -11.30
C GLY A 28 -28.84 12.85 -12.01
N ILE A 29 -29.39 11.65 -12.19
CA ILE A 29 -28.74 10.58 -12.95
C ILE A 29 -28.66 10.94 -14.44
N TYR A 30 -29.74 11.50 -15.00
CA TYR A 30 -29.79 11.85 -16.42
C TYR A 30 -28.84 13.00 -16.78
N THR A 31 -28.71 14.01 -15.91
CA THR A 31 -27.75 15.11 -16.10
C THR A 31 -26.30 14.67 -15.93
N SER A 32 -26.01 13.65 -15.11
CA SER A 32 -24.66 13.06 -15.00
C SER A 32 -24.27 12.20 -16.22
N SER A 33 -25.23 11.69 -16.98
CA SER A 33 -25.00 10.86 -18.17
C SER A 33 -24.60 11.68 -19.41
N ASN A 34 -25.08 12.91 -19.54
CA ASN A 34 -24.97 13.66 -20.80
C ASN A 34 -23.73 14.57 -20.93
N ASN A 35 -22.78 14.53 -19.99
CA ASN A 35 -21.52 15.28 -20.08
C ASN A 35 -20.28 14.37 -20.15
N SER A 36 -20.35 13.31 -20.94
CA SER A 36 -19.18 12.51 -21.32
C SER A 36 -18.94 12.56 -22.83
N THR A 37 -18.77 13.76 -23.38
CA THR A 37 -18.18 13.95 -24.71
C THR A 37 -16.66 13.95 -24.54
N SER A 38 -16.05 12.77 -24.51
CA SER A 38 -14.61 12.63 -24.67
C SER A 38 -14.25 13.02 -26.12
N PRO A 39 -13.37 14.00 -26.36
CA PRO A 39 -12.86 14.24 -27.71
C PRO A 39 -12.03 13.03 -28.18
N PRO A 40 -12.01 12.71 -29.49
CA PRO A 40 -11.19 11.64 -30.01
C PRO A 40 -9.71 12.02 -29.86
N LEU A 41 -8.92 11.16 -29.24
CA LEU A 41 -7.46 11.24 -29.24
C LEU A 41 -6.96 11.06 -30.67
N GLN A 42 -6.56 12.15 -31.32
CA GLN A 42 -5.71 12.07 -32.50
C GLN A 42 -4.33 11.57 -32.06
N GLU A 43 -3.98 10.37 -32.51
CA GLU A 43 -2.63 9.84 -32.47
C GLU A 43 -1.75 10.63 -33.44
N GLN A 44 -1.17 11.74 -32.96
CA GLN A 44 -0.14 12.44 -33.70
C GLN A 44 1.17 11.69 -33.49
N LYS A 45 1.46 10.71 -34.36
CA LYS A 45 2.80 10.14 -34.54
C LYS A 45 3.71 11.24 -35.08
N GLN A 46 4.26 12.04 -34.18
CA GLN A 46 5.36 12.92 -34.50
C GLN A 46 6.65 12.12 -34.26
N PRO A 47 7.54 11.99 -35.26
CA PRO A 47 8.82 11.36 -35.03
C PRO A 47 9.56 12.17 -33.97
N LEU A 48 10.02 11.48 -32.93
CA LEU A 48 10.87 12.03 -31.89
C LEU A 48 12.17 12.46 -32.59
N ASN A 49 12.24 13.73 -33.00
CA ASN A 49 13.44 14.29 -33.57
C ASN A 49 14.37 14.59 -32.39
N CYS A 50 15.10 13.56 -31.95
CA CYS A 50 16.20 13.72 -31.04
C CYS A 50 17.22 14.60 -31.75
N HIS A 51 17.29 15.88 -31.36
CA HIS A 51 18.50 16.66 -31.64
C HIS A 51 19.67 15.85 -31.08
N GLN A 52 20.53 15.36 -31.97
CA GLN A 52 21.84 14.85 -31.59
C GLN A 52 22.60 16.01 -30.94
N LEU A 53 22.40 16.18 -29.65
CA LEU A 53 23.38 16.85 -28.83
C LEU A 53 24.56 15.89 -28.82
N ASN A 54 25.64 16.26 -29.51
CA ASN A 54 26.97 15.69 -29.32
C ASN A 54 27.43 16.02 -27.90
N PHE A 55 26.77 15.43 -26.91
CA PHE A 55 27.35 15.24 -25.60
C PHE A 55 28.30 14.05 -25.76
N SER A 56 29.59 14.31 -25.66
CA SER A 56 30.51 13.31 -25.13
C SER A 56 30.02 12.98 -23.73
N LEU A 57 29.12 12.00 -23.62
CA LEU A 57 28.72 11.45 -22.32
C LEU A 57 30.02 10.97 -21.68
N PRO A 58 30.42 11.50 -20.50
CA PRO A 58 31.46 10.81 -19.74
C PRO A 58 30.98 9.38 -19.56
N VAL A 59 31.81 8.41 -19.90
CA VAL A 59 31.53 6.99 -19.67
C VAL A 59 31.22 6.87 -18.18
N LEU A 60 29.93 6.65 -17.87
CA LEU A 60 29.49 6.46 -16.51
C LEU A 60 29.99 5.08 -16.10
N ASP A 61 30.93 5.07 -15.18
CA ASP A 61 31.42 3.86 -14.57
C ASP A 61 30.37 3.37 -13.56
N PHE A 62 29.70 2.28 -13.91
CA PHE A 62 28.73 1.60 -13.05
C PHE A 62 29.39 0.44 -12.29
N GLU A 63 30.69 0.24 -12.45
CA GLU A 63 31.44 -0.77 -11.72
C GLU A 63 31.51 -0.35 -10.23
N SER A 64 31.31 -1.31 -9.34
CA SER A 64 31.46 -1.04 -7.91
C SER A 64 32.92 -0.75 -7.60
N HIS A 65 33.27 0.53 -7.39
CA HIS A 65 34.64 0.93 -7.00
C HIS A 65 35.08 0.50 -5.59
N HIS A 66 34.22 -0.23 -4.88
CA HIS A 66 34.51 -0.83 -3.58
C HIS A 66 34.61 -2.34 -3.76
N THR A 67 35.79 -2.82 -4.11
CA THR A 67 36.14 -4.22 -3.90
C THR A 67 36.39 -4.37 -2.40
N LEU A 68 35.41 -4.91 -1.66
CA LEU A 68 35.66 -5.36 -0.30
C LEU A 68 36.68 -6.49 -0.40
N SER A 69 37.94 -6.21 -0.06
CA SER A 69 38.93 -7.23 0.20
C SER A 69 38.41 -8.04 1.39
N LEU A 70 37.71 -9.14 1.11
CA LEU A 70 37.38 -10.11 2.15
C LEU A 70 38.72 -10.52 2.76
N PRO A 71 38.98 -10.23 4.04
CA PRO A 71 40.17 -10.75 4.68
C PRO A 71 40.13 -12.26 4.49
N GLN A 72 41.20 -12.84 3.94
CA GLN A 72 41.36 -14.29 3.92
C GLN A 72 41.70 -14.72 5.35
N GLU A 73 40.74 -14.54 6.26
CA GLU A 73 40.78 -15.12 7.58
C GLU A 73 40.81 -16.64 7.36
N PRO A 74 41.77 -17.37 7.96
CA PRO A 74 41.66 -18.82 8.00
C PRO A 74 40.28 -19.16 8.54
N LEU A 75 39.62 -20.19 7.98
CA LEU A 75 38.30 -20.66 8.40
C LEU A 75 38.35 -20.98 9.89
N ARG A 76 38.18 -19.97 10.75
CA ARG A 76 38.02 -20.13 12.18
C ARG A 76 36.84 -21.07 12.29
N ASN A 77 36.98 -22.13 13.10
CA ASN A 77 35.87 -22.99 13.48
C ASN A 77 34.68 -22.07 13.75
N LEU A 78 33.72 -22.02 12.82
CA LEU A 78 32.56 -21.15 12.94
C LEU A 78 31.87 -21.63 14.22
N GLN A 79 31.93 -20.84 15.29
CA GLN A 79 31.23 -21.17 16.51
C GLN A 79 29.77 -21.33 16.12
N PHE A 80 29.30 -22.58 16.15
CA PHE A 80 27.94 -22.88 15.78
C PHE A 80 27.07 -22.26 16.86
N PHE A 81 26.36 -21.19 16.49
CA PHE A 81 25.37 -20.58 17.35
C PHE A 81 24.29 -21.61 17.68
N ASN A 82 23.96 -21.76 18.96
CA ASN A 82 22.84 -22.61 19.37
C ASN A 82 21.54 -22.12 18.74
N PHE A 83 20.57 -23.01 18.56
CA PHE A 83 19.24 -22.59 18.11
C PHE A 83 18.51 -21.82 19.22
N CYS A 84 17.80 -20.76 18.82
CA CYS A 84 16.88 -20.08 19.71
C CYS A 84 15.69 -20.98 20.04
N PRO A 85 15.02 -20.77 21.19
CA PRO A 85 13.77 -21.43 21.49
C PRO A 85 12.70 -21.18 20.39
N PRO A 86 11.75 -22.11 20.15
CA PRO A 86 10.79 -22.00 19.04
C PRO A 86 9.91 -20.73 19.01
N ASN A 87 9.66 -20.12 20.18
CA ASN A 87 8.92 -18.86 20.29
C ASN A 87 9.64 -17.66 19.66
N PHE A 88 10.94 -17.77 19.34
CA PHE A 88 11.70 -16.73 18.65
C PHE A 88 11.38 -16.60 17.16
N THR A 89 10.59 -17.51 16.59
CA THR A 89 10.21 -17.49 15.16
C THR A 89 9.61 -16.15 14.72
N ASN A 90 8.81 -15.52 15.59
CA ASN A 90 8.13 -14.26 15.32
C ASN A 90 8.64 -13.11 16.21
N TYR A 91 9.87 -13.23 16.72
CA TYR A 91 10.45 -12.25 17.62
C TYR A 91 10.79 -10.95 16.85
N CYS A 92 10.08 -9.87 17.19
CA CYS A 92 10.28 -8.53 16.65
C CYS A 92 10.72 -7.56 17.78
N PRO A 93 11.98 -7.63 18.23
CA PRO A 93 12.44 -6.98 19.47
C PRO A 93 12.27 -5.45 19.53
N CYS A 94 12.31 -4.78 18.38
CA CYS A 94 12.19 -3.32 18.29
C CYS A 94 10.74 -2.83 18.20
N HIS A 95 9.78 -3.76 18.17
CA HIS A 95 8.34 -3.53 18.09
C HIS A 95 7.65 -4.44 19.11
N ASP A 96 8.17 -4.46 20.34
CA ASP A 96 7.62 -5.23 21.46
C ASP A 96 6.73 -4.33 22.32
N PRO A 97 5.40 -4.55 22.33
CA PRO A 97 4.47 -3.75 23.13
C PRO A 97 4.81 -3.71 24.62
N SER A 98 5.45 -4.75 25.15
CA SER A 98 5.83 -4.83 26.56
C SER A 98 6.94 -3.82 26.87
N ARG A 99 7.93 -3.73 25.98
CA ARG A 99 9.04 -2.77 26.09
C ARG A 99 8.55 -1.35 25.79
N GLU A 100 7.68 -1.16 24.81
CA GLU A 100 7.06 0.14 24.50
C GLU A 100 6.33 0.73 25.73
N ALA A 101 5.72 -0.13 26.56
CA ALA A 101 5.01 0.27 27.78
C ALA A 101 5.92 0.81 28.90
N ASP A 102 7.23 0.54 28.85
CA ASP A 102 8.20 1.00 29.86
C ASP A 102 8.59 2.49 29.65
N PHE A 103 8.23 3.08 28.51
CA PHE A 103 8.60 4.45 28.13
C PHE A 103 7.47 5.46 28.34
N THR A 104 7.86 6.73 28.51
CA THR A 104 6.89 7.82 28.72
C THR A 104 5.96 8.01 27.50
N ALA A 105 4.70 8.31 27.78
CA ALA A 105 3.72 8.71 26.75
C ALA A 105 3.94 10.15 26.27
N GLU A 106 4.79 10.94 26.95
CA GLU A 106 5.10 12.31 26.54
C GLU A 106 5.64 12.34 25.11
N ARG A 107 5.08 13.23 24.30
CA ARG A 107 5.44 13.41 22.88
C ARG A 107 5.42 12.11 22.07
N PHE A 108 4.64 11.11 22.49
CA PHE A 108 4.58 9.79 21.86
C PHE A 108 5.91 9.03 21.87
N PHE A 109 6.79 9.28 22.85
CA PHE A 109 8.07 8.57 22.95
C PHE A 109 7.88 7.05 23.08
N SER A 110 6.86 6.60 23.82
CA SER A 110 6.49 5.18 23.89
C SER A 110 6.11 4.53 22.55
N ARG A 111 5.77 5.32 21.53
CA ARG A 111 5.46 4.83 20.18
C ARG A 111 6.68 4.79 19.24
N GLU A 112 7.84 5.25 19.71
CA GLU A 112 9.09 5.13 18.96
C GLU A 112 9.62 3.69 18.98
N ARG A 113 10.66 3.43 18.17
CA ARG A 113 11.29 2.10 18.13
C ARG A 113 12.25 1.94 19.30
N HIS A 114 11.92 1.04 20.20
CA HIS A 114 12.74 0.71 21.36
C HIS A 114 13.37 -0.67 21.16
N CYS A 115 14.59 -0.69 20.64
CA CYS A 115 15.32 -1.94 20.42
C CYS A 115 16.08 -2.38 21.69
N PRO A 116 16.31 -3.69 21.87
CA PRO A 116 17.23 -4.20 22.88
C PRO A 116 18.65 -3.73 22.64
N GLU A 117 19.33 -3.43 23.75
CA GLU A 117 20.75 -3.14 23.78
C GLU A 117 21.57 -4.35 23.34
N PRO A 118 22.83 -4.18 22.90
CA PRO A 118 23.64 -5.28 22.38
C PRO A 118 23.76 -6.49 23.32
N TYR A 119 23.79 -6.27 24.63
CA TYR A 119 23.89 -7.33 25.64
C TYR A 119 22.56 -8.07 25.90
N GLU A 120 21.43 -7.48 25.53
CA GLU A 120 20.09 -8.09 25.63
C GLU A 120 19.75 -8.94 24.39
N LYS A 121 20.52 -8.79 23.30
CA LYS A 121 20.27 -9.51 22.06
C LYS A 121 20.68 -10.97 22.20
N PRO A 122 19.78 -11.92 21.91
CA PRO A 122 20.11 -13.33 21.99
C PRO A 122 21.12 -13.69 20.87
N MET A 123 22.20 -14.35 21.25
CA MET A 123 23.22 -14.85 20.32
C MET A 123 22.89 -16.29 19.91
N CYS A 124 21.82 -16.46 19.13
CA CYS A 124 21.32 -17.76 18.68
C CYS A 124 20.76 -17.71 17.26
N LEU A 125 20.65 -18.86 16.60
CA LEU A 125 20.02 -19.01 15.29
C LEU A 125 18.53 -19.25 15.47
N VAL A 126 17.68 -18.40 14.90
CA VAL A 126 16.23 -18.66 14.88
C VAL A 126 15.98 -19.89 14.00
N PRO A 127 15.42 -20.98 14.54
CA PRO A 127 15.15 -22.16 13.74
C PRO A 127 14.06 -21.87 12.72
N ARG A 128 14.12 -22.57 11.59
CA ARG A 128 13.03 -22.54 10.61
C ARG A 128 11.76 -23.13 11.23
N PRO A 129 10.60 -22.45 11.17
CA PRO A 129 9.38 -22.98 11.75
C PRO A 129 8.95 -24.33 11.15
N ALA A 130 8.26 -25.12 11.96
CA ALA A 130 7.78 -26.43 11.56
C ALA A 130 6.85 -26.34 10.35
N GLY A 131 7.17 -27.08 9.28
CA GLY A 131 6.37 -27.10 8.06
C GLY A 131 6.53 -25.88 7.16
N TYR A 132 7.55 -25.02 7.40
CA TYR A 132 7.91 -23.95 6.48
C TYR A 132 8.14 -24.47 5.06
N LYS A 133 7.52 -23.82 4.09
CA LYS A 133 7.61 -24.13 2.66
C LYS A 133 8.56 -23.15 1.97
N ARG A 134 9.23 -23.61 0.91
CA ARG A 134 10.05 -22.74 0.06
C ARG A 134 9.18 -21.60 -0.50
N PRO A 135 9.57 -20.33 -0.36
CA PRO A 135 8.85 -19.21 -0.96
C PRO A 135 8.75 -19.35 -2.48
N PHE A 136 7.72 -18.73 -3.08
CA PHE A 136 7.63 -18.64 -4.53
C PHE A 136 8.80 -17.81 -5.09
N SER A 137 9.23 -18.13 -6.30
CA SER A 137 10.20 -17.28 -7.01
C SER A 137 9.55 -15.95 -7.41
N TRP A 138 10.36 -14.91 -7.53
CA TRP A 138 9.95 -13.68 -8.19
C TRP A 138 9.57 -13.97 -9.66
N PRO A 139 8.53 -13.33 -10.24
CA PRO A 139 7.65 -12.33 -9.64
C PRO A 139 6.43 -12.89 -8.89
N LYS A 140 6.23 -14.22 -8.88
CA LYS A 140 5.04 -14.84 -8.27
C LYS A 140 4.93 -14.58 -6.76
N SER A 141 6.06 -14.43 -6.07
CA SER A 141 6.10 -14.04 -4.64
C SER A 141 5.49 -12.66 -4.34
N ARG A 142 5.25 -11.82 -5.35
CA ARG A 142 4.50 -10.57 -5.19
C ARG A 142 3.03 -10.82 -4.82
N ASP A 143 2.45 -11.85 -5.42
CA ASP A 143 1.00 -12.09 -5.39
C ASP A 143 0.61 -13.20 -4.40
N TYR A 144 1.57 -14.05 -3.99
CA TYR A 144 1.29 -15.22 -3.17
C TYR A 144 2.36 -15.48 -2.11
N ALA A 145 1.92 -15.91 -0.92
CA ALA A 145 2.75 -16.51 0.11
C ALA A 145 2.08 -17.77 0.68
N TRP A 146 2.85 -18.72 1.18
CA TRP A 146 2.29 -19.87 1.89
C TRP A 146 1.77 -19.43 3.26
N PHE A 147 0.50 -19.74 3.58
CA PHE A 147 -0.05 -19.50 4.91
C PHE A 147 0.78 -20.21 6.00
N LYS A 148 1.33 -21.39 5.68
CA LYS A 148 2.18 -22.15 6.59
C LYS A 148 3.49 -21.45 6.99
N ASN A 149 3.92 -20.45 6.23
CA ASN A 149 5.10 -19.64 6.55
C ASN A 149 4.77 -18.48 7.49
N LEU A 150 3.50 -18.05 7.52
CA LEU A 150 2.98 -16.96 8.35
C LEU A 150 1.57 -17.33 8.82
N PRO A 151 1.42 -18.26 9.78
CA PRO A 151 0.13 -18.89 10.11
C PRO A 151 -0.76 -17.99 11.00
N PHE A 152 -0.90 -16.72 10.62
CA PHE A 152 -1.69 -15.71 11.32
C PHE A 152 -2.84 -15.24 10.44
N LYS A 153 -4.08 -15.48 10.87
CA LYS A 153 -5.29 -15.09 10.12
C LYS A 153 -5.72 -13.65 10.40
N GLU A 154 -5.30 -13.10 11.53
CA GLU A 154 -5.77 -11.82 12.05
C GLU A 154 -5.64 -10.67 11.05
N LEU A 155 -4.51 -10.58 10.32
CA LEU A 155 -4.34 -9.57 9.28
C LEU A 155 -5.39 -9.67 8.17
N SER A 156 -5.68 -10.89 7.71
CA SER A 156 -6.69 -11.13 6.67
C SER A 156 -8.10 -10.79 7.14
N GLU A 157 -8.38 -10.96 8.43
CA GLU A 157 -9.69 -10.68 9.03
C GLU A 157 -9.89 -9.19 9.29
N VAL A 158 -8.88 -8.53 9.89
CA VAL A 158 -8.91 -7.10 10.24
C VAL A 158 -8.86 -6.22 8.98
N LYS A 159 -8.12 -6.64 7.94
CA LYS A 159 -7.95 -5.86 6.70
C LYS A 159 -8.80 -6.35 5.53
N LYS A 160 -9.77 -7.25 5.76
CA LYS A 160 -10.64 -7.80 4.71
C LYS A 160 -11.35 -6.74 3.86
N THR A 161 -11.82 -5.67 4.50
CA THR A 161 -12.56 -4.57 3.84
C THR A 161 -11.68 -3.76 2.90
N GLN A 162 -10.38 -3.73 3.16
CA GLN A 162 -9.39 -3.03 2.35
C GLN A 162 -8.82 -3.94 1.26
N ASN A 163 -9.17 -5.23 1.21
CA ASN A 163 -8.67 -6.17 0.23
C ASN A 163 -7.13 -6.30 0.17
N TRP A 164 -6.46 -6.20 1.33
CA TRP A 164 -4.99 -6.28 1.43
C TRP A 164 -4.47 -7.68 1.20
N VAL A 165 -5.08 -8.66 1.85
CA VAL A 165 -4.68 -10.05 1.81
C VAL A 165 -5.91 -10.93 1.97
N ARG A 166 -5.97 -12.03 1.22
CA ARG A 166 -7.01 -13.06 1.32
C ARG A 166 -6.36 -14.39 1.65
N LEU A 167 -7.04 -15.21 2.45
CA LEU A 167 -6.63 -16.59 2.65
C LEU A 167 -7.43 -17.48 1.70
N GLU A 168 -6.75 -18.10 0.74
CA GLU A 168 -7.32 -19.03 -0.24
C GLU A 168 -6.64 -20.39 -0.09
N GLY A 169 -7.32 -21.33 0.59
CA GLY A 169 -6.74 -22.63 0.92
C GLY A 169 -5.50 -22.49 1.82
N ASP A 170 -4.33 -22.89 1.31
CA ASP A 170 -3.04 -22.77 2.01
C ASP A 170 -2.19 -21.57 1.54
N LEU A 171 -2.80 -20.64 0.80
CA LEU A 171 -2.16 -19.45 0.26
C LEU A 171 -2.71 -18.17 0.86
N LEU A 172 -1.80 -17.27 1.23
CA LEU A 172 -2.09 -15.85 1.37
C LEU A 172 -1.96 -15.21 -0.02
N VAL A 173 -3.05 -14.63 -0.50
CA VAL A 173 -3.17 -13.98 -1.81
C VAL A 173 -3.17 -12.47 -1.62
N PHE A 174 -2.30 -11.78 -2.35
CA PHE A 174 -2.16 -10.33 -2.36
C PHE A 174 -2.68 -9.80 -3.70
N PRO A 175 -3.98 -9.45 -3.79
CA PRO A 175 -4.63 -9.14 -5.06
C PRO A 175 -4.15 -7.82 -5.70
N GLY A 176 -3.34 -7.03 -4.99
CA GLY A 176 -2.97 -5.68 -5.39
C GLY A 176 -4.14 -4.70 -5.22
N GLY A 177 -3.84 -3.45 -4.88
CA GLY A 177 -4.87 -2.43 -4.69
C GLY A 177 -5.53 -2.45 -3.31
N GLY A 178 -4.93 -3.15 -2.34
CA GLY A 178 -5.34 -3.06 -0.95
C GLY A 178 -5.04 -1.67 -0.40
N THR A 179 -6.03 -0.78 -0.31
CA THR A 179 -5.81 0.62 0.10
C THR A 179 -6.99 1.13 0.91
N SER A 180 -6.76 2.22 1.64
CA SER A 180 -7.84 3.00 2.26
C SER A 180 -8.63 3.83 1.24
N PHE A 181 -8.18 3.92 -0.03
CA PHE A 181 -8.81 4.73 -1.05
C PHE A 181 -10.00 4.01 -1.69
N ARG A 182 -11.17 4.65 -1.68
CA ARG A 182 -12.42 4.10 -2.26
C ARG A 182 -12.29 3.69 -3.74
N LYS A 183 -11.46 4.41 -4.52
CA LYS A 183 -11.18 4.15 -5.95
C LYS A 183 -9.83 3.44 -6.17
N GLY A 184 -9.25 2.88 -5.11
CA GLY A 184 -7.89 2.35 -5.13
C GLY A 184 -6.84 3.45 -5.25
N VAL A 185 -5.58 3.02 -5.20
CA VAL A 185 -4.40 3.90 -5.29
C VAL A 185 -4.36 4.66 -6.62
N LYS A 186 -4.74 4.00 -7.72
CA LYS A 186 -4.73 4.61 -9.05
C LYS A 186 -5.67 5.81 -9.12
N GLY A 187 -6.87 5.70 -8.54
CA GLY A 187 -7.83 6.81 -8.49
C GLY A 187 -7.30 8.02 -7.72
N TYR A 188 -6.60 7.79 -6.59
CA TYR A 188 -5.94 8.85 -5.83
C TYR A 188 -4.84 9.56 -6.64
N VAL A 189 -3.97 8.80 -7.29
CA VAL A 189 -2.91 9.35 -8.15
C VAL A 189 -3.49 10.13 -9.33
N ASP A 190 -4.55 9.60 -9.97
CA ASP A 190 -5.22 10.26 -11.08
C ASP A 190 -5.89 11.59 -10.66
N GLU A 191 -6.35 11.70 -9.42
CA GLU A 191 -6.93 12.93 -8.86
C GLU A 191 -5.85 13.99 -8.58
N ILE A 192 -4.72 13.61 -7.96
CA ILE A 192 -3.59 14.53 -7.74
C ILE A 192 -3.08 15.09 -9.07
N LYS A 193 -2.95 14.24 -10.09
CA LYS A 193 -2.47 14.63 -11.42
C LYS A 193 -3.33 15.70 -12.11
N ARG A 194 -4.60 15.88 -11.68
CA ARG A 194 -5.48 16.93 -12.23
C ARG A 194 -5.15 18.33 -11.72
N PHE A 195 -4.64 18.43 -10.50
CA PHE A 195 -4.39 19.72 -9.84
C PHE A 195 -2.91 20.05 -9.75
N VAL A 196 -2.07 19.02 -9.67
CA VAL A 196 -0.63 19.15 -9.50
C VAL A 196 0.06 18.68 -10.78
N PRO A 197 0.85 19.53 -11.46
CA PRO A 197 1.52 19.16 -12.69
C PRO A 197 2.75 18.30 -12.40
N LEU A 198 2.55 17.08 -11.88
CA LEU A 198 3.64 16.20 -11.43
C LEU A 198 4.68 15.90 -12.54
N LYS A 199 4.31 16.05 -13.82
CA LYS A 199 5.18 15.84 -14.98
C LYS A 199 5.88 17.10 -15.51
N SER A 200 5.59 18.29 -15.00
CA SER A 200 6.16 19.54 -15.53
C SER A 200 7.65 19.71 -15.22
N GLY A 201 8.18 18.96 -14.27
CA GLY A 201 9.54 19.16 -13.73
C GLY A 201 9.69 20.42 -12.86
N SER A 202 8.60 21.17 -12.61
CA SER A 202 8.62 22.35 -11.73
C SER A 202 8.59 21.97 -10.25
N ILE A 203 8.10 20.78 -9.92
CA ILE A 203 8.08 20.23 -8.57
C ILE A 203 9.28 19.31 -8.42
N ARG A 204 10.18 19.65 -7.49
CA ARG A 204 11.42 18.91 -7.23
C ARG A 204 11.39 18.08 -5.95
N THR A 205 10.49 18.44 -5.03
CA THR A 205 10.40 17.83 -3.70
C THR A 205 8.94 17.55 -3.38
N VAL A 206 8.64 16.32 -2.95
CA VAL A 206 7.31 15.89 -2.52
C VAL A 206 7.48 15.09 -1.23
N LEU A 207 6.65 15.38 -0.23
CA LEU A 207 6.50 14.59 0.99
C LEU A 207 5.15 13.89 0.94
N ASP A 208 5.15 12.58 0.78
CA ASP A 208 3.94 11.75 0.82
C ASP A 208 3.89 10.94 2.12
N VAL A 209 2.97 11.31 3.02
CA VAL A 209 2.77 10.66 4.31
C VAL A 209 1.57 9.72 4.22
N GLY A 210 1.78 8.43 4.54
CA GLY A 210 0.74 7.41 4.47
C GLY A 210 0.71 6.63 3.14
N CYS A 211 1.80 6.69 2.37
CA CYS A 211 1.96 5.99 1.09
C CYS A 211 2.25 4.49 1.25
N GLY A 212 1.38 3.76 1.97
CA GLY A 212 1.59 2.33 2.28
C GLY A 212 1.75 1.41 1.06
N VAL A 213 1.49 1.90 -0.16
CA VAL A 213 1.58 1.14 -1.43
C VAL A 213 2.61 1.76 -2.39
N LEU A 214 3.36 2.81 -1.98
CA LEU A 214 4.38 3.49 -2.80
C LEU A 214 3.87 3.87 -4.20
N SER A 215 2.66 4.44 -4.23
CA SER A 215 1.92 4.64 -5.46
C SER A 215 2.33 5.84 -6.30
N LEU A 216 3.00 6.83 -5.69
CA LEU A 216 3.55 7.96 -6.40
C LEU A 216 4.90 7.57 -7.00
N GLN A 217 4.84 6.91 -8.15
CA GLN A 217 5.99 6.77 -9.04
C GLN A 217 5.94 7.90 -10.08
N PHE A 218 7.02 8.70 -10.09
CA PHE A 218 7.22 9.82 -11.00
C PHE A 218 7.83 9.35 -12.32
#